data_AF-A0A1C5T5D2-F1
#
_entry.id   AF-A0A1C5T5D2-F1
#
_cell.length_a   1.000
_cell.length_b   1.000
_cell.length_c   1.000
_cell.angle_alpha   90.00
_cell.angle_beta   90.00
_cell.angle_gamma   90.00
#
_symmetry.space_group_name_H-M   'P 1'
#
loop_
_entity.id
_entity.type
_entity.pdbx_description
1 polymer ?
#
loop_
_entity_poly.entity_id
_entity_poly.type
_entity_poly.pdbx_seq_one_letter_code
_entity_poly.pdbx_strand_id
1 'polypeptide(L)'
;MEIASSSEAINITVSSSGSVLWTVMSGALVFILGQLFIELILQPMKRFKEIKAKISYSLIYYANIYYNPITIKTYLDDDQRREEYNEAQNELRKLAAELAGFCEEKWFFNFPKHKVINEVSSCLIGLSNCIITPHSEMTVEQNEKRVDVIKKLLKINV
;
A
#
# COMPACT_ATOMS: atom_id res chain seq x y z
N MET A 1 71.42 13.85 7.22
CA MET A 1 70.73 13.06 6.18
C MET A 1 69.53 12.26 6.73
N GLU A 2 69.41 12.10 8.05
CA GLU A 2 68.38 11.28 8.71
C GLU A 2 66.99 11.94 8.81
N ILE A 3 66.92 13.27 8.86
CA ILE A 3 65.67 14.04 9.09
C ILE A 3 64.72 13.99 7.88
N ALA A 4 65.27 13.87 6.66
CA ALA A 4 64.47 13.80 5.43
C ALA A 4 63.71 12.47 5.29
N SER A 5 64.36 11.35 5.64
CA SER A 5 63.76 10.01 5.57
C SER A 5 62.60 9.84 6.57
N SER A 6 62.71 10.44 7.76
CA SER A 6 61.67 10.38 8.79
C SER A 6 60.43 11.19 8.38
N SER A 7 60.63 12.34 7.72
CA SER A 7 59.53 13.23 7.30
C SER A 7 58.72 12.63 6.14
N GLU A 8 59.39 11.96 5.19
CA GLU A 8 58.70 11.21 4.12
C GLU A 8 57.93 10.00 4.64
N ALA A 9 58.50 9.23 5.57
CA ALA A 9 57.81 8.09 6.18
C ALA A 9 56.55 8.50 6.94
N ILE A 10 56.59 9.64 7.66
CA ILE A 10 55.42 10.19 8.35
C ILE A 10 54.35 10.64 7.36
N ASN A 11 54.72 11.34 6.28
CA ASN A 11 53.77 11.77 5.25
C ASN A 11 53.09 10.59 4.53
N ILE A 12 53.84 9.52 4.24
CA ILE A 12 53.29 8.30 3.64
C ILE A 12 52.32 7.59 4.61
N THR A 13 52.66 7.53 5.89
CA THR A 13 51.82 6.87 6.92
C THR A 13 50.56 7.68 7.24
N VAL A 14 50.63 9.00 7.23
CA VAL A 14 49.47 9.90 7.37
C VAL A 14 48.58 9.83 6.12
N SER A 15 49.17 9.75 4.92
CA SER A 15 48.43 9.60 3.66
C SER A 15 47.72 8.24 3.56
N SER A 16 48.36 7.15 4.01
CA SER A 16 47.74 5.83 4.04
C SER A 16 46.62 5.73 5.08
N SER A 17 46.80 6.32 6.27
CA SER A 17 45.78 6.38 7.32
C SER A 17 44.55 7.18 6.87
N GLY A 18 44.75 8.31 6.20
CA GLY A 18 43.65 9.10 5.61
C GLY A 18 42.86 8.32 4.56
N SER A 19 43.54 7.54 3.72
CA SER A 19 42.91 6.74 2.66
C SER A 19 42.03 5.61 3.23
N VAL A 20 42.47 4.97 4.31
CA VAL A 20 41.68 3.95 5.03
C VAL A 20 40.44 4.58 5.65
N LEU A 21 40.58 5.72 6.33
CA LEU A 21 39.45 6.45 6.92
C LEU A 21 38.42 6.87 5.86
N TRP A 22 38.85 7.37 4.70
CA TRP A 22 37.95 7.71 3.59
C TRP A 22 37.21 6.50 3.04
N THR A 23 37.86 5.34 2.96
CA THR A 23 37.23 4.10 2.48
C THR A 23 36.17 3.63 3.47
N VAL A 24 36.46 3.66 4.78
CA VAL A 24 35.48 3.32 5.82
C VAL A 24 34.31 4.30 5.81
N MET A 25 34.58 5.60 5.70
CA MET A 25 33.54 6.64 5.63
C MET A 25 32.69 6.51 4.36
N SER A 26 33.30 6.18 3.22
CA SER A 26 32.58 5.93 1.96
C SER A 26 31.68 4.70 2.08
N GLY A 27 32.18 3.61 2.65
CA GLY A 27 31.39 2.41 2.92
C GLY A 27 30.20 2.70 3.84
N ALA A 28 30.43 3.43 4.92
CA ALA A 28 29.37 3.84 5.85
C ALA A 28 28.32 4.73 5.17
N LEU A 29 28.74 5.67 4.32
CA LEU A 29 27.83 6.54 3.57
C LEU A 29 26.96 5.73 2.59
N VAL A 30 27.56 4.81 1.82
CA VAL A 30 26.84 3.93 0.90
C VAL A 30 25.85 3.05 1.66
N PHE A 31 26.24 2.53 2.82
CA PHE A 31 25.35 1.76 3.68
C PHE A 31 24.14 2.56 4.15
N ILE A 32 24.35 3.79 4.64
CA ILE A 32 23.26 4.68 5.09
C ILE A 32 22.31 5.00 3.92
N LEU A 33 22.85 5.31 2.74
CA LEU A 33 22.04 5.57 1.54
C LEU A 33 21.24 4.33 1.12
N GLY A 34 21.83 3.15 1.19
CA GLY A 34 21.15 1.89 0.93
C GLY A 34 19.98 1.64 1.88
N GLN A 35 20.19 1.85 3.18
CA GLN A 35 19.13 1.71 4.18
C GLN A 35 18.00 2.71 3.95
N LEU A 36 18.34 3.97 3.66
CA LEU A 36 17.36 5.01 3.37
C LEU A 36 16.57 4.72 2.09
N PHE A 37 17.21 4.15 1.07
CA PHE A 37 16.53 3.70 -0.14
C PHE A 37 15.51 2.58 0.15
N ILE A 38 15.88 1.60 0.96
CA ILE A 38 14.98 0.50 1.33
C ILE A 38 13.76 1.04 2.10
N GLU A 39 13.99 1.89 3.08
CA GLU A 39 12.93 2.42 3.96
C GLU A 39 11.98 3.37 3.22
N LEU A 40 12.50 4.30 2.42
CA LEU A 40 11.70 5.36 1.81
C LEU A 40 11.05 4.96 0.48
N ILE A 41 11.60 3.95 -0.22
CA ILE A 41 11.14 3.59 -1.57
C ILE A 41 10.64 2.15 -1.60
N LEU A 42 11.44 1.19 -1.13
CA LEU A 42 11.10 -0.22 -1.32
C LEU A 42 9.96 -0.68 -0.39
N GLN A 43 9.98 -0.31 0.89
CA GLN A 43 8.91 -0.68 1.82
C GLN A 43 7.54 -0.10 1.41
N PRO A 44 7.40 1.19 1.07
CA PRO A 44 6.10 1.75 0.72
C PRO A 44 5.56 1.16 -0.58
N MET A 45 6.45 0.86 -1.54
CA MET A 45 6.07 0.17 -2.78
C MET A 45 5.56 -1.25 -2.50
N LYS A 46 6.21 -1.98 -1.59
CA LYS A 46 5.76 -3.31 -1.19
C LYS A 46 4.40 -3.25 -0.52
N ARG A 47 4.22 -2.37 0.46
CA ARG A 47 2.94 -2.19 1.17
C ARG A 47 1.80 -1.78 0.24
N PHE A 48 2.03 -0.86 -0.70
CA PHE A 48 1.01 -0.51 -1.70
C PHE A 48 0.62 -1.71 -2.57
N LYS A 49 1.58 -2.51 -3.01
CA LYS A 49 1.30 -3.74 -3.78
C LYS A 49 0.51 -4.75 -2.96
N GLU A 50 0.81 -4.90 -1.67
CA GLU A 50 0.06 -5.76 -0.74
C GLU A 50 -1.38 -5.28 -0.58
N ILE A 51 -1.61 -3.99 -0.33
CA ILE A 51 -2.97 -3.42 -0.25
C ILE A 51 -3.73 -3.66 -1.56
N LYS A 52 -3.10 -3.37 -2.71
CA LYS A 52 -3.68 -3.62 -4.03
C LYS A 52 -4.04 -5.11 -4.22
N ALA A 53 -3.17 -6.02 -3.79
CA ALA A 53 -3.42 -7.47 -3.88
C ALA A 53 -4.60 -7.89 -2.99
N LYS A 54 -4.69 -7.37 -1.77
CA LYS A 54 -5.84 -7.61 -0.89
C LYS A 54 -7.15 -7.09 -1.49
N ILE A 55 -7.16 -5.87 -2.04
CA ILE A 55 -8.32 -5.32 -2.75
C ILE A 55 -8.74 -6.23 -3.90
N SER A 56 -7.77 -6.63 -4.73
CA SER A 56 -8.00 -7.54 -5.85
C SER A 56 -8.62 -8.87 -5.40
N TYR A 57 -8.10 -9.44 -4.32
CA TYR A 57 -8.63 -10.67 -3.73
C TYR A 57 -10.07 -10.48 -3.23
N SER A 58 -10.32 -9.46 -2.40
CA SER A 58 -11.64 -9.22 -1.81
C SER A 58 -12.71 -8.88 -2.85
N LEU A 59 -12.34 -8.21 -3.95
CA LEU A 59 -13.26 -7.99 -5.06
C LEU A 59 -13.72 -9.31 -5.69
N ILE A 60 -12.83 -10.29 -5.89
CA ILE A 60 -13.23 -11.59 -6.42
C ILE A 60 -13.99 -12.39 -5.37
N TYR A 61 -13.43 -12.47 -4.16
CA TYR A 61 -13.93 -13.34 -3.10
C TYR A 61 -15.35 -12.97 -2.66
N TYR A 62 -15.64 -11.67 -2.52
CA TYR A 62 -16.96 -11.19 -2.12
C TYR A 62 -17.87 -10.82 -3.31
N ALA A 63 -17.52 -11.20 -4.54
CA ALA A 63 -18.32 -10.90 -5.73
C ALA A 63 -19.75 -11.43 -5.60
N ASN A 64 -19.91 -12.65 -5.10
CA ASN A 64 -21.22 -13.23 -4.81
C ASN A 64 -22.06 -12.39 -3.84
N ILE A 65 -21.45 -11.67 -2.90
CA ILE A 65 -22.16 -10.90 -1.88
C ILE A 65 -22.58 -9.54 -2.43
N TYR A 66 -21.66 -8.77 -3.02
CA TYR A 66 -22.01 -7.42 -3.49
C TYR A 66 -22.77 -7.43 -4.84
N TYR A 67 -22.77 -8.54 -5.59
CA TYR A 67 -23.69 -8.72 -6.73
C TYR A 67 -25.06 -9.32 -6.32
N ASN A 68 -25.21 -9.82 -5.10
CA ASN A 68 -26.48 -10.31 -4.56
C ASN A 68 -26.79 -9.64 -3.22
N PRO A 69 -27.05 -8.32 -3.23
CA PRO A 69 -27.33 -7.60 -1.99
C PRO A 69 -28.66 -8.04 -1.40
N ILE A 70 -28.73 -8.08 -0.07
CA ILE A 70 -29.90 -8.59 0.66
C ILE A 70 -30.70 -7.46 1.29
N THR A 71 -31.98 -7.73 1.56
CA THR A 71 -32.83 -6.80 2.32
C THR A 71 -32.55 -6.91 3.82
N ILE A 72 -32.92 -5.87 4.57
CA ILE A 72 -32.82 -5.87 6.05
C ILE A 72 -33.59 -7.05 6.65
N LYS A 73 -34.74 -7.42 6.07
CA LYS A 73 -35.52 -8.58 6.53
C LYS A 73 -34.68 -9.86 6.44
N THR A 74 -34.13 -10.14 5.27
CA THR A 74 -33.26 -11.30 5.03
C THR A 74 -32.01 -11.29 5.91
N TYR A 75 -31.47 -10.12 6.21
CA TYR A 75 -30.32 -9.94 7.09
C TYR A 75 -30.66 -10.21 8.57
N LEU A 76 -31.88 -9.90 9.00
CA LEU A 76 -32.32 -10.12 10.39
C LEU A 76 -32.77 -11.56 10.66
N ASP A 77 -33.18 -12.30 9.63
CA ASP A 77 -33.79 -13.63 9.75
C ASP A 77 -32.76 -14.79 9.78
N ASP A 78 -31.49 -14.56 9.43
CA ASP A 78 -30.47 -15.61 9.27
C ASP A 78 -29.12 -15.17 9.85
N ASP A 79 -28.75 -15.70 11.03
CA ASP A 79 -27.54 -15.30 11.76
C ASP A 79 -26.24 -15.67 11.04
N GLN A 80 -26.19 -16.82 10.36
CA GLN A 80 -25.01 -17.22 9.61
C GLN A 80 -24.80 -16.29 8.41
N ARG A 81 -25.86 -16.02 7.63
CA ARG A 81 -25.79 -15.09 6.51
C ARG A 81 -25.44 -13.68 6.97
N ARG A 82 -25.97 -13.26 8.13
CA ARG A 82 -25.65 -11.97 8.76
C ARG A 82 -24.15 -11.84 9.01
N GLU A 83 -23.52 -12.87 9.55
CA GLU A 83 -22.08 -12.89 9.81
C GLU A 83 -21.27 -12.80 8.50
N GLU A 84 -21.59 -13.62 7.50
CA GLU A 84 -20.92 -13.61 6.19
C GLU A 84 -20.99 -12.23 5.51
N TYR A 85 -22.16 -11.60 5.53
CA TYR A 85 -22.37 -10.27 4.93
C TYR A 85 -21.65 -9.18 5.73
N ASN A 86 -21.66 -9.26 7.06
CA ASN A 86 -20.92 -8.32 7.92
C ASN A 86 -19.41 -8.43 7.73
N GLU A 87 -18.90 -9.65 7.53
CA GLU A 87 -17.49 -9.87 7.23
C GLU A 87 -17.11 -9.13 5.94
N ALA A 88 -17.87 -9.33 4.86
CA ALA A 88 -17.63 -8.66 3.59
C ALA A 88 -17.69 -7.13 3.69
N GLN A 89 -18.69 -6.58 4.39
CA GLN A 89 -18.79 -5.14 4.63
C GLN A 89 -17.56 -4.61 5.38
N ASN A 90 -17.20 -5.28 6.46
CA ASN A 90 -16.08 -4.86 7.30
C ASN A 90 -14.76 -4.96 6.55
N GLU A 91 -14.51 -6.02 5.80
CA GLU A 91 -13.28 -6.20 5.03
C GLU A 91 -13.14 -5.13 3.93
N LEU A 92 -14.20 -4.88 3.14
CA LEU A 92 -14.17 -3.82 2.13
C LEU A 92 -13.91 -2.43 2.75
N ARG A 93 -14.51 -2.14 3.91
CA ARG A 93 -14.31 -0.87 4.60
C ARG A 93 -12.93 -0.76 5.25
N LYS A 94 -12.39 -1.86 5.80
CA LYS A 94 -11.00 -1.91 6.31
C LYS A 94 -10.02 -1.64 5.18
N LEU A 95 -10.20 -2.24 4.01
CA LEU A 95 -9.34 -2.01 2.85
C LEU A 95 -9.40 -0.56 2.36
N ALA A 96 -10.59 0.05 2.36
CA ALA A 96 -10.73 1.48 2.04
C ALA A 96 -9.95 2.37 3.01
N ALA A 97 -10.02 2.06 4.31
CA ALA A 97 -9.31 2.79 5.36
C ALA A 97 -7.79 2.55 5.30
N GLU A 98 -7.34 1.33 5.06
CA GLU A 98 -5.92 0.98 4.89
C GLU A 98 -5.32 1.74 3.69
N LEU A 99 -6.05 1.78 2.56
CA LEU A 99 -5.63 2.52 1.37
C LEU A 99 -5.59 4.04 1.60
N ALA A 100 -6.59 4.60 2.30
CA ALA A 100 -6.61 6.02 2.65
C ALA A 100 -5.45 6.38 3.60
N GLY A 101 -5.23 5.57 4.65
CA GLY A 101 -4.13 5.76 5.59
C GLY A 101 -2.76 5.70 4.91
N PHE A 102 -2.58 4.79 3.94
CA PHE A 102 -1.36 4.74 3.13
C PHE A 102 -1.07 6.06 2.38
N CYS A 103 -2.11 6.80 1.97
CA CYS A 103 -1.96 8.07 1.27
C CYS A 103 -1.53 9.23 2.18
N GLU A 104 -1.96 9.20 3.45
CA GLU A 104 -1.62 10.23 4.44
C GLU A 104 -0.15 10.18 4.89
N GLU A 105 0.52 9.03 4.72
CA GLU A 105 1.93 8.83 5.09
C GLU A 105 2.93 9.61 4.19
N LYS A 106 2.44 10.39 3.20
CA LYS A 106 3.21 11.33 2.36
C LYS A 106 4.58 10.80 1.90
N TRP A 107 4.55 9.83 1.01
CA TRP A 107 5.75 9.21 0.45
C TRP A 107 6.49 10.11 -0.56
N PHE A 108 7.83 10.08 -0.52
CA PHE A 108 8.70 10.87 -1.40
C PHE A 108 8.69 10.43 -2.87
N PHE A 109 8.14 9.25 -3.18
CA PHE A 109 8.21 8.65 -4.51
C PHE A 109 6.87 8.68 -5.26
N ASN A 110 6.90 8.35 -6.55
CA ASN A 110 5.82 8.54 -7.53
C ASN A 110 4.61 7.59 -7.35
N PHE A 111 3.93 7.68 -6.21
CA PHE A 111 2.73 6.91 -5.86
C PHE A 111 1.47 7.46 -6.55
N PRO A 112 0.36 6.67 -6.61
CA PRO A 112 -0.90 7.16 -7.14
C PRO A 112 -1.32 8.46 -6.44
N LYS A 113 -1.81 9.42 -7.23
CA LYS A 113 -2.25 10.71 -6.70
C LYS A 113 -3.35 10.50 -5.65
N HIS A 114 -3.39 11.38 -4.66
CA HIS A 114 -4.41 11.39 -3.61
C HIS A 114 -5.84 11.27 -4.14
N LYS A 115 -6.14 11.91 -5.28
CA LYS A 115 -7.45 11.80 -5.96
C LYS A 115 -7.79 10.36 -6.37
N VAL A 116 -6.81 9.61 -6.88
CA VAL A 116 -6.99 8.20 -7.28
C VAL A 116 -7.26 7.34 -6.06
N ILE A 117 -6.48 7.52 -4.99
CA ILE A 117 -6.66 6.79 -3.74
C ILE A 117 -8.04 7.08 -3.13
N ASN A 118 -8.43 8.35 -3.01
CA ASN A 118 -9.74 8.73 -2.48
C ASN A 118 -10.90 8.16 -3.29
N GLU A 119 -10.80 8.17 -4.61
CA GLU A 119 -11.85 7.63 -5.48
C GLU A 119 -12.01 6.11 -5.27
N VAL A 120 -10.91 5.38 -5.20
CA VAL A 120 -10.91 3.93 -4.93
C VAL A 120 -11.46 3.63 -3.53
N SER A 121 -10.99 4.35 -2.50
CA SER A 121 -11.51 4.20 -1.13
C SER A 121 -13.00 4.51 -1.06
N SER A 122 -13.48 5.53 -1.77
CA SER A 122 -14.91 5.87 -1.85
C SER A 122 -15.72 4.78 -2.52
N CYS A 123 -15.20 4.18 -3.60
CA CYS A 123 -15.85 3.05 -4.26
C CYS A 123 -15.92 1.82 -3.35
N LEU A 124 -14.86 1.51 -2.60
CA LEU A 124 -14.84 0.40 -1.63
C LEU A 124 -15.84 0.61 -0.48
N ILE A 125 -15.92 1.83 0.07
CA ILE A 125 -16.94 2.20 1.06
C ILE A 125 -18.35 2.08 0.45
N GLY A 126 -18.52 2.51 -0.80
CA GLY A 126 -19.77 2.36 -1.53
C GLY A 126 -20.20 0.91 -1.66
N LEU A 127 -19.29 0.01 -2.03
CA LEU A 127 -19.54 -1.44 -2.07
C LEU A 127 -19.93 -1.97 -0.69
N SER A 128 -19.18 -1.63 0.36
CA SER A 128 -19.49 -2.00 1.75
C SER A 128 -20.91 -1.58 2.14
N ASN A 129 -21.31 -0.35 1.85
CA ASN A 129 -22.63 0.16 2.28
C ASN A 129 -23.79 -0.46 1.49
N CYS A 130 -23.52 -0.97 0.30
CA CYS A 130 -24.54 -1.47 -0.62
C CYS A 130 -24.82 -2.97 -0.50
N ILE A 131 -24.09 -3.69 0.35
CA ILE A 131 -24.29 -5.13 0.59
C ILE A 131 -25.67 -5.42 1.24
N ILE A 132 -26.19 -4.48 2.04
CA ILE A 132 -27.55 -4.55 2.62
C ILE A 132 -28.34 -3.35 2.10
N THR A 133 -29.37 -3.59 1.30
CA THR A 133 -30.08 -2.52 0.58
C THR A 133 -31.58 -2.81 0.42
N PRO A 134 -32.44 -1.78 0.45
CA PRO A 134 -33.85 -1.93 0.07
C PRO A 134 -34.07 -2.02 -1.45
N HIS A 135 -33.08 -1.68 -2.29
CA HIS A 135 -33.21 -1.59 -3.75
C HIS A 135 -32.11 -2.39 -4.47
N SER A 136 -32.28 -3.71 -4.55
CA SER A 136 -31.23 -4.64 -5.01
C SER A 136 -30.78 -4.39 -6.46
N GLU A 137 -31.69 -4.20 -7.42
CA GLU A 137 -31.35 -4.07 -8.84
C GLU A 137 -30.49 -2.83 -9.15
N MET A 138 -30.92 -1.65 -8.70
CA MET A 138 -30.14 -0.40 -8.86
C MET A 138 -28.78 -0.49 -8.14
N THR A 139 -28.73 -1.25 -7.05
CA THR A 139 -27.50 -1.44 -6.27
C THR A 139 -26.48 -2.31 -7.04
N VAL A 140 -26.93 -3.33 -7.77
CA VAL A 140 -26.06 -4.20 -8.58
C VAL A 140 -25.35 -3.40 -9.68
N GLU A 141 -26.08 -2.59 -10.45
CA GLU A 141 -25.49 -1.76 -11.52
C GLU A 141 -24.48 -0.75 -10.94
N GLN A 142 -24.78 -0.15 -9.79
CA GLN A 142 -23.86 0.77 -9.12
C GLN A 142 -22.59 0.05 -8.62
N ASN A 143 -22.74 -1.18 -8.12
CA ASN A 143 -21.63 -1.98 -7.65
C ASN A 143 -20.71 -2.38 -8.81
N GLU A 144 -21.26 -2.78 -9.95
CA GLU A 144 -20.49 -3.05 -11.17
C GLU A 144 -19.65 -1.82 -11.58
N LYS A 145 -20.25 -0.64 -11.64
CA LYS A 145 -19.55 0.62 -11.95
C LYS A 145 -18.42 0.92 -10.95
N ARG A 146 -18.66 0.71 -9.66
CA ARG A 146 -17.62 0.90 -8.61
C ARG A 146 -16.46 -0.08 -8.81
N VAL A 147 -16.75 -1.34 -9.09
CA VAL A 147 -15.73 -2.37 -9.37
C VAL A 147 -14.89 -1.97 -10.58
N ASP A 148 -15.51 -1.53 -11.66
CA ASP A 148 -14.80 -1.08 -12.87
C ASP A 148 -13.89 0.11 -12.61
N VAL A 149 -14.38 1.10 -11.84
CA VAL A 149 -13.56 2.25 -11.42
C VAL A 149 -12.35 1.79 -10.61
N ILE A 150 -12.54 0.89 -9.63
CA ILE A 150 -11.44 0.35 -8.83
C ILE A 150 -10.43 -0.38 -9.73
N LYS A 151 -10.91 -1.27 -10.62
CA LYS A 151 -10.04 -2.04 -11.53
C LYS A 151 -9.23 -1.12 -12.44
N LYS A 152 -9.88 -0.12 -13.04
CA LYS A 152 -9.25 0.85 -13.94
C LYS A 152 -8.20 1.70 -13.21
N LEU A 153 -8.54 2.25 -12.05
CA LEU A 153 -7.67 3.16 -11.31
C LEU A 153 -6.47 2.45 -10.69
N LEU A 154 -6.66 1.24 -10.17
CA LEU A 154 -5.58 0.44 -9.61
C LEU A 154 -4.83 -0.37 -10.67
N LYS A 155 -5.30 -0.43 -11.93
CA LYS A 155 -4.76 -1.30 -12.99
C LYS A 155 -4.76 -2.77 -12.55
N ILE A 156 -5.93 -3.24 -12.14
CA ILE A 156 -6.18 -4.64 -11.77
C ILE A 156 -6.80 -5.32 -13.00
N ASN A 157 -6.29 -6.51 -13.37
CA ASN A 157 -6.67 -7.23 -14.59
C ASN A 157 -7.46 -8.52 -14.33
N VAL A 158 -7.93 -8.71 -13.09
CA VAL A 158 -8.85 -9.79 -12.72
C VAL A 158 -10.29 -9.31 -12.79
#